data_AF-A0A1F7IHL1-F1
#
_entry.id   AF-A0A1F7IHL1-F1
#
_cell.length_a   1.000
_cell.length_b   1.000
_cell.length_c   1.000
_cell.angle_alpha   90.00
_cell.angle_beta   90.00
_cell.angle_gamma   90.00
#
_symmetry.space_group_name_H-M   'P 1'
#
loop_
_entity.id
_entity.type
_entity.pdbx_description
1 polymer ?
#
loop_
_entity_poly.entity_id
_entity_poly.type
_entity_poly.pdbx_seq_one_letter_code
_entity_poly.pdbx_strand_id
1 'polypeptide(L)'
;MRTIVIKRVTSNMRNSLIIISLLISSLLTYNLYLNNKKASFTQPRAQVNITPVISISLVPSPTTSPVSESNIRPIAIGMWTQGFWDDAKKELHPEKLTEVEQLIDKKFAIAHYYRGWDVLDKETVKNELNSITEQGWTPMLSANPYYFDQCRWEDRSIYQVISEGKCDTFLQSVARNFKLFGKPLYFRFAWEMNLPNIEWGIKATKSSPEDFIAAWRHFHDIVKNEGTDNVIWVFSPNSETNESVPYNRLYPGDDYVDWLGIDVYNWGTTQSWSSWQNFIYLFSSSYNHLVQISPNKPLMISEVNTTDQGGNKAEWYSNLLNTEIPYKFPQIKAVVFYNENRTLKENVNWLIDINPASLDAFKQGISNGFYTSSL
;
A
#
# COMPACT_ATOMS: atom_id res chain seq x y z
N MET A 1 11.22 -26.02 53.96
CA MET A 1 10.20 -26.64 53.08
C MET A 1 9.04 -25.64 52.91
N ARG A 2 8.70 -25.26 51.67
CA ARG A 2 7.33 -25.03 51.10
C ARG A 2 6.35 -24.11 51.88
N THR A 3 5.66 -23.07 51.36
CA THR A 3 5.05 -22.80 50.04
C THR A 3 4.59 -21.32 49.93
N ILE A 4 4.40 -20.88 48.68
CA ILE A 4 4.00 -19.57 48.13
C ILE A 4 2.44 -19.51 47.94
N VAL A 5 1.92 -18.33 47.54
CA VAL A 5 0.63 -18.04 46.84
C VAL A 5 -0.58 -17.93 47.81
N ILE A 6 -1.42 -16.89 47.88
CA ILE A 6 -2.06 -16.08 46.83
C ILE A 6 -2.40 -14.65 47.36
N LYS A 7 -1.82 -13.61 46.74
CA LYS A 7 -2.35 -12.23 46.69
C LYS A 7 -2.59 -11.89 45.22
N ARG A 8 -3.78 -12.19 44.69
CA ARG A 8 -4.14 -11.87 43.30
C ARG A 8 -5.65 -11.75 43.13
N VAL A 9 -6.29 -10.72 43.70
CA VAL A 9 -7.69 -10.37 43.37
C VAL A 9 -7.97 -8.85 43.30
N THR A 10 -7.13 -7.95 43.82
CA THR A 10 -7.52 -6.54 43.97
C THR A 10 -7.11 -5.57 42.85
N SER A 11 -6.36 -5.97 41.80
CA SER A 11 -5.99 -5.04 40.72
C SER A 11 -6.98 -4.98 39.55
N ASN A 12 -7.87 -5.97 39.39
CA ASN A 12 -8.77 -6.05 38.23
C ASN A 12 -10.08 -5.26 38.37
N MET A 13 -10.44 -4.75 39.56
CA MET A 13 -11.66 -3.94 39.70
C MET A 13 -11.44 -2.43 39.52
N ARG A 14 -10.21 -1.91 39.67
CA ARG A 14 -9.91 -0.49 39.45
C ARG A 14 -9.83 -0.11 37.96
N ASN A 15 -9.38 -1.02 37.10
CA ASN A 15 -9.29 -0.75 35.66
C ASN A 15 -10.66 -0.81 34.96
N SER A 16 -11.59 -1.64 35.44
CA SER A 16 -12.94 -1.74 34.84
C SER A 16 -13.83 -0.52 35.14
N LEU A 17 -13.65 0.14 36.28
CA LEU A 17 -14.41 1.35 36.64
C LEU A 17 -13.94 2.61 35.90
N ILE A 18 -12.67 2.67 35.47
CA ILE A 18 -12.11 3.79 34.69
C ILE A 18 -12.53 3.69 33.20
N ILE A 19 -12.66 2.46 32.67
CA ILE A 19 -13.10 2.24 31.29
C ILE A 19 -14.61 2.52 31.12
N ILE A 20 -15.44 2.19 32.12
CA ILE A 20 -16.88 2.46 32.07
C ILE A 20 -17.19 3.97 32.20
N SER A 21 -16.37 4.74 32.93
CA SER A 21 -16.56 6.19 33.09
C SER A 21 -16.15 7.02 31.86
N LEU A 22 -15.22 6.52 31.03
CA LEU A 22 -14.85 7.14 29.74
C LEU A 22 -15.85 6.84 28.59
N LEU A 23 -16.56 5.71 28.68
CA LEU A 23 -17.61 5.36 27.71
C LEU A 23 -18.92 6.15 27.93
N ILE A 24 -19.20 6.60 29.16
CA ILE A 24 -20.42 7.36 29.47
C ILE A 24 -20.25 8.85 29.13
N SER A 25 -19.04 9.42 29.22
CA SER A 25 -18.79 10.84 28.88
C SER A 25 -18.75 11.10 27.36
N SER A 26 -18.35 10.11 26.55
CA SER A 26 -18.37 10.17 25.08
C SER A 26 -19.78 10.01 24.50
N LEU A 27 -20.67 9.25 25.16
CA LEU A 27 -22.07 9.12 24.74
C LEU A 27 -22.93 10.38 25.01
N LEU A 28 -22.63 11.13 26.09
CA LEU A 28 -23.37 12.37 26.40
C LEU A 28 -22.97 13.54 25.50
N THR A 29 -21.70 13.63 25.09
CA THR A 29 -21.22 14.67 24.16
C THR A 29 -21.71 14.45 22.73
N TYR A 30 -21.87 13.18 22.31
CA TYR A 30 -22.39 12.83 20.99
C TYR A 30 -23.89 13.14 20.82
N ASN A 31 -24.72 12.94 21.86
CA ASN A 31 -26.15 13.23 21.79
C ASN A 31 -26.47 14.74 21.82
N LEU A 32 -25.65 15.57 22.47
CA LEU A 32 -25.80 17.02 22.44
C LEU A 32 -25.39 17.63 21.07
N TYR A 33 -24.45 17.00 20.35
CA TYR A 33 -24.07 17.40 18.99
C TYR A 33 -25.18 17.10 17.96
N LEU A 34 -25.87 15.96 18.08
CA LEU A 34 -26.94 15.58 17.15
C LEU A 34 -28.23 16.39 17.32
N ASN A 35 -28.54 16.89 18.52
CA ASN A 35 -29.74 17.70 18.75
C ASN A 35 -29.62 19.14 18.21
N ASN A 36 -28.40 19.68 18.08
CA ASN A 36 -28.18 21.03 17.56
C ASN A 36 -28.17 21.14 16.02
N LYS A 37 -28.12 20.02 15.27
CA LYS A 37 -28.15 20.02 13.79
C LYS A 37 -29.54 19.82 13.17
N LYS A 38 -30.59 19.58 13.96
CA LYS A 38 -31.96 19.37 13.45
C LYS A 38 -32.78 20.66 13.27
N ALA A 39 -32.22 21.83 13.55
CA ALA A 39 -32.86 23.10 13.26
C ALA A 39 -32.17 23.78 12.08
N SER A 40 -32.96 24.20 11.09
CA SER A 40 -32.58 24.97 9.89
C SER A 40 -32.01 24.15 8.72
N PHE A 41 -32.83 23.91 7.70
CA PHE A 41 -32.73 24.56 6.38
C PHE A 41 -33.83 24.02 5.45
N THR A 42 -34.84 24.85 5.19
CA THR A 42 -35.80 24.69 4.08
C THR A 42 -35.50 25.78 3.05
N GLN A 43 -35.24 25.39 1.80
CA GLN A 43 -35.27 26.31 0.65
C GLN A 43 -35.89 25.65 -0.59
N PRO A 44 -36.51 26.44 -1.48
CA PRO A 44 -37.54 25.97 -2.41
C PRO A 44 -37.02 25.48 -3.76
N ARG A 45 -37.86 24.62 -4.36
CA ARG A 45 -37.64 23.89 -5.62
C ARG A 45 -37.83 24.83 -6.83
N ALA A 46 -36.79 25.01 -7.64
CA ALA A 46 -36.89 25.71 -8.94
C ALA A 46 -37.18 24.70 -10.06
N GLN A 47 -38.19 24.99 -10.88
CA GLN A 47 -38.52 24.27 -12.11
C GLN A 47 -37.50 24.59 -13.21
N VAL A 48 -36.97 23.55 -13.87
CA VAL A 48 -36.12 23.68 -15.06
C VAL A 48 -36.95 23.36 -16.29
N ASN A 49 -37.05 24.31 -17.22
CA ASN A 49 -37.71 24.15 -18.51
C ASN A 49 -36.79 23.40 -19.48
N ILE A 50 -37.32 22.36 -20.11
CA ILE A 50 -36.62 21.49 -21.07
C ILE A 50 -36.84 22.07 -22.48
N THR A 51 -35.76 22.35 -23.21
CA THR A 51 -35.77 22.68 -24.64
C THR A 51 -35.39 21.45 -25.48
N PRO A 52 -35.88 21.33 -26.73
CA PRO A 52 -35.80 20.08 -27.48
C PRO A 52 -34.42 19.82 -28.09
N VAL A 53 -34.13 18.52 -28.22
CA VAL A 53 -32.88 17.91 -28.67
C VAL A 53 -32.60 18.21 -30.16
N ILE A 54 -31.42 18.75 -30.43
CA ILE A 54 -30.86 18.87 -31.80
C ILE A 54 -30.21 17.53 -32.16
N SER A 55 -30.58 16.99 -33.33
CA SER A 55 -30.07 15.74 -33.90
C SER A 55 -28.60 15.90 -34.31
N ILE A 56 -27.70 15.13 -33.70
CA ILE A 56 -26.27 15.06 -34.07
C ILE A 56 -26.10 13.90 -35.05
N SER A 57 -25.53 14.17 -36.22
CA SER A 57 -25.17 13.15 -37.21
C SER A 57 -24.07 12.23 -36.68
N LEU A 58 -24.22 10.92 -36.90
CA LEU A 58 -23.25 9.89 -36.54
C LEU A 58 -21.94 10.09 -37.31
N VAL A 59 -20.86 10.38 -36.58
CA VAL A 59 -19.48 10.29 -37.10
C VAL A 59 -19.08 8.80 -37.09
N PRO A 60 -18.52 8.24 -38.17
CA PRO A 60 -18.08 6.86 -38.18
C PRO A 60 -16.95 6.64 -37.16
N SER A 61 -17.02 5.53 -36.44
CA SER A 61 -16.02 5.10 -35.46
C SER A 61 -14.63 5.00 -36.12
N PRO A 62 -13.55 5.47 -35.46
CA PRO A 62 -12.22 5.25 -35.97
C PRO A 62 -11.90 3.76 -35.95
N THR A 63 -11.62 3.19 -37.12
CA THR A 63 -11.02 1.87 -37.27
C THR A 63 -9.68 1.84 -36.56
N THR A 64 -9.59 1.08 -35.48
CA THR A 64 -8.32 0.77 -34.81
C THR A 64 -7.49 -0.10 -35.75
N SER A 65 -6.38 0.44 -36.23
CA SER A 65 -5.34 -0.39 -36.85
C SER A 65 -4.76 -1.33 -35.77
N PRO A 66 -4.46 -2.60 -36.09
CA PRO A 66 -3.84 -3.51 -35.14
C PRO A 66 -2.48 -2.95 -34.72
N VAL A 67 -2.29 -2.78 -33.41
CA VAL A 67 -0.98 -2.45 -32.84
C VAL A 67 -0.04 -3.60 -33.18
N SER A 68 1.06 -3.30 -33.89
CA SER A 68 2.15 -4.24 -34.15
C SER A 68 2.58 -4.92 -32.84
N GLU A 69 2.56 -6.26 -32.79
CA GLU A 69 2.99 -7.08 -31.63
C GLU A 69 4.43 -6.77 -31.18
N SER A 70 5.23 -6.06 -32.00
CA SER A 70 6.63 -5.75 -31.73
C SER A 70 6.91 -4.67 -30.68
N ASN A 71 5.89 -4.02 -30.07
CA ASN A 71 6.06 -2.90 -29.13
C ASN A 71 5.23 -3.00 -27.84
N ILE A 72 4.82 -4.21 -27.44
CA ILE A 72 4.05 -4.43 -26.20
C ILE A 72 4.95 -4.14 -24.99
N ARG A 73 4.65 -3.06 -24.26
CA ARG A 73 5.32 -2.74 -22.98
C ARG A 73 5.01 -3.85 -21.95
N PRO A 74 6.02 -4.55 -21.41
CA PRO A 74 5.79 -5.50 -20.33
C PRO A 74 5.44 -4.78 -19.04
N ILE A 75 4.49 -5.35 -18.30
CA ILE A 75 4.02 -4.91 -17.00
C ILE A 75 4.06 -6.12 -16.07
N ALA A 76 5.00 -6.13 -15.13
CA ALA A 76 5.10 -7.19 -14.14
C ALA A 76 3.87 -7.19 -13.22
N ILE A 77 3.29 -8.37 -12.98
CA ILE A 77 2.22 -8.52 -11.99
C ILE A 77 2.76 -9.06 -10.68
N GLY A 78 2.29 -8.52 -9.57
CA GLY A 78 2.64 -9.00 -8.24
C GLY A 78 1.43 -9.11 -7.34
N MET A 79 1.64 -9.72 -6.17
CA MET A 79 0.62 -9.79 -5.16
C MET A 79 1.20 -9.95 -3.76
N TRP A 80 0.53 -9.33 -2.79
CA TRP A 80 0.50 -9.81 -1.41
C TRP A 80 -0.84 -10.51 -1.19
N THR A 81 -0.85 -11.65 -0.50
CA THR A 81 -2.09 -12.40 -0.22
C THR A 81 -2.19 -12.80 1.25
N GLN A 82 -3.41 -12.83 1.77
CA GLN A 82 -3.68 -13.28 3.13
C GLN A 82 -3.11 -14.67 3.40
N GLY A 83 -2.58 -14.85 4.61
CA GLY A 83 -1.95 -16.10 5.02
C GLY A 83 -0.53 -16.28 4.50
N PHE A 84 -0.04 -15.48 3.53
CA PHE A 84 1.35 -15.55 3.06
C PHE A 84 2.35 -15.35 4.21
N TRP A 85 1.97 -14.59 5.23
CA TRP A 85 2.65 -14.49 6.51
C TRP A 85 1.69 -14.81 7.65
N ASP A 86 2.08 -15.73 8.55
CA ASP A 86 1.37 -16.05 9.79
C ASP A 86 2.01 -15.27 10.95
N ASP A 87 1.35 -14.20 11.39
CA ASP A 87 1.84 -13.36 12.48
C ASP A 87 1.90 -14.06 13.84
N ALA A 88 1.07 -15.08 14.06
CA ALA A 88 1.03 -15.79 15.34
C ALA A 88 2.19 -16.79 15.44
N LYS A 89 2.52 -17.46 14.33
CA LYS A 89 3.63 -18.42 14.26
C LYS A 89 4.96 -17.81 13.84
N LYS A 90 4.93 -16.58 13.32
CA LYS A 90 6.09 -15.89 12.73
C LYS A 90 6.69 -16.72 11.58
N GLU A 91 5.83 -17.19 10.70
CA GLU A 91 6.17 -18.14 9.63
C GLU A 91 5.68 -17.63 8.27
N LEU A 92 6.52 -17.80 7.25
CA LEU A 92 6.17 -17.54 5.85
C LEU A 92 5.53 -18.79 5.24
N HIS A 93 4.45 -18.60 4.50
CA HIS A 93 3.70 -19.66 3.82
C HIS A 93 3.68 -19.41 2.31
N PRO A 94 4.76 -19.72 1.57
CA PRO A 94 4.83 -19.51 0.12
C PRO A 94 3.69 -20.19 -0.64
N GLU A 95 3.21 -21.33 -0.13
CA GLU A 95 2.11 -22.08 -0.72
C GLU A 95 0.84 -21.22 -0.90
N LYS A 96 0.60 -20.24 -0.02
CA LYS A 96 -0.58 -19.37 -0.09
C LYS A 96 -0.60 -18.50 -1.33
N LEU A 97 0.56 -18.06 -1.81
CA LEU A 97 0.63 -17.32 -3.07
C LEU A 97 0.53 -18.27 -4.27
N THR A 98 1.14 -19.47 -4.20
CA THR A 98 1.00 -20.48 -5.27
C THR A 98 -0.43 -21.00 -5.43
N GLU A 99 -1.21 -21.08 -4.34
CA GLU A 99 -2.64 -21.42 -4.38
C GLU A 99 -3.42 -20.40 -5.22
N VAL A 100 -3.09 -19.11 -5.09
CA VAL A 100 -3.72 -18.08 -5.92
C VAL A 100 -3.23 -18.13 -7.36
N GLU A 101 -1.94 -18.41 -7.61
CA GLU A 101 -1.43 -18.63 -8.97
C GLU A 101 -2.17 -19.79 -9.68
N GLN A 102 -2.45 -20.88 -8.96
CA GLN A 102 -3.25 -22.00 -9.46
C GLN A 102 -4.69 -21.58 -9.75
N LEU A 103 -5.30 -20.78 -8.87
CA LEU A 103 -6.66 -20.28 -9.06
C LEU A 103 -6.79 -19.41 -10.32
N ILE A 104 -5.79 -18.57 -10.59
CA ILE A 104 -5.80 -17.63 -11.72
C ILE A 104 -5.15 -18.18 -12.99
N ASP A 105 -4.51 -19.35 -12.93
CA ASP A 105 -3.74 -19.98 -14.01
C ASP A 105 -2.63 -19.07 -14.56
N LYS A 106 -1.92 -18.38 -13.66
CA LYS A 106 -0.82 -17.49 -14.01
C LYS A 106 0.11 -17.28 -12.83
N LYS A 107 1.42 -17.30 -13.09
CA LYS A 107 2.43 -16.92 -12.09
C LYS A 107 2.53 -15.41 -11.89
N PHE A 108 2.91 -14.98 -10.69
CA PHE A 108 3.32 -13.61 -10.42
C PHE A 108 4.81 -13.41 -10.70
N ALA A 109 5.21 -12.18 -11.02
CA ALA A 109 6.60 -11.75 -11.08
C ALA A 109 7.11 -11.30 -9.70
N ILE A 110 6.25 -10.67 -8.90
CA ILE A 110 6.60 -10.04 -7.62
C ILE A 110 5.77 -10.65 -6.49
N ALA A 111 6.43 -11.11 -5.44
CA ALA A 111 5.78 -11.48 -4.19
C ALA A 111 5.98 -10.35 -3.19
N HIS A 112 4.89 -9.70 -2.81
CA HIS A 112 4.93 -8.62 -1.85
C HIS A 112 4.84 -9.17 -0.42
N TYR A 113 5.71 -8.66 0.43
CA TYR A 113 6.01 -9.17 1.75
C TYR A 113 6.25 -8.00 2.72
N TYR A 114 5.71 -8.07 3.93
CA TYR A 114 5.89 -7.04 4.96
C TYR A 114 6.69 -7.59 6.12
N ARG A 115 7.67 -6.83 6.62
CA ARG A 115 8.34 -7.11 7.90
C ARG A 115 8.67 -5.86 8.69
N GLY A 116 8.63 -6.02 10.02
CA GLY A 116 9.14 -5.02 10.94
C GLY A 116 10.66 -4.94 10.90
N TRP A 117 11.20 -3.79 11.30
CA TRP A 117 12.64 -3.58 11.41
C TRP A 117 13.31 -4.53 12.43
N ASP A 118 12.57 -5.01 13.44
CA ASP A 118 13.05 -5.91 14.50
C ASP A 118 13.65 -7.24 14.00
N VAL A 119 13.43 -7.58 12.73
CA VAL A 119 13.91 -8.82 12.13
C VAL A 119 14.85 -8.64 10.94
N LEU A 120 15.04 -7.41 10.45
CA LEU A 120 15.81 -7.19 9.22
C LEU A 120 17.32 -7.47 9.41
N ASP A 121 17.83 -7.32 10.63
CA ASP A 121 19.20 -7.66 10.99
C ASP A 121 19.38 -9.15 11.34
N LYS A 122 18.32 -9.97 11.27
CA LYS A 122 18.35 -11.39 11.59
C LYS A 122 18.50 -12.26 10.36
N GLU A 123 19.07 -13.44 10.53
CA GLU A 123 19.21 -14.44 9.46
C GLU A 123 17.85 -14.93 8.94
N THR A 124 16.78 -14.85 9.75
CA THR A 124 15.43 -15.27 9.36
C THR A 124 14.95 -14.54 8.10
N VAL A 125 15.21 -13.23 7.98
CA VAL A 125 14.76 -12.46 6.80
C VAL A 125 15.41 -12.96 5.52
N LYS A 126 16.70 -13.32 5.57
CA LYS A 126 17.42 -13.89 4.42
C LYS A 126 16.80 -15.23 4.00
N ASN A 127 16.44 -16.08 4.95
CA ASN A 127 15.83 -17.37 4.66
C ASN A 127 14.45 -17.21 4.04
N GLU A 128 13.63 -16.29 4.56
CA GLU A 128 12.30 -15.98 4.00
C GLU A 128 12.42 -15.42 2.58
N LEU A 129 13.33 -14.47 2.34
CA LEU A 129 13.59 -13.95 1.00
C LEU A 129 14.07 -15.05 0.03
N ASN A 130 14.90 -15.99 0.51
CA ASN A 130 15.29 -17.14 -0.31
C ASN A 130 14.09 -18.03 -0.66
N SER A 131 13.24 -18.38 0.32
CA SER A 131 12.02 -19.14 0.08
C SER A 131 11.09 -18.48 -0.93
N ILE A 132 11.00 -17.14 -0.93
CA ILE A 132 10.25 -16.37 -1.94
C ILE A 132 10.88 -16.56 -3.32
N THR A 133 12.20 -16.39 -3.45
CA THR A 133 12.88 -16.52 -4.76
C THR A 133 12.90 -17.94 -5.31
N GLU A 134 12.86 -18.97 -4.45
CA GLU A 134 12.79 -20.38 -4.87
C GLU A 134 11.49 -20.70 -5.63
N GLN A 135 10.42 -19.94 -5.41
CA GLN A 135 9.17 -20.06 -6.18
C GLN A 135 9.25 -19.35 -7.56
N GLY A 136 10.30 -18.56 -7.79
CA GLY A 136 10.53 -17.77 -9.00
C GLY A 136 10.10 -16.30 -8.90
N TRP A 137 9.70 -15.84 -7.71
CA TRP A 137 9.27 -14.45 -7.49
C TRP A 137 10.44 -13.53 -7.14
N THR A 138 10.36 -12.26 -7.55
CA THR A 138 11.19 -11.20 -6.98
C THR A 138 10.51 -10.66 -5.71
N PRO A 139 11.15 -10.68 -4.54
CA PRO A 139 10.55 -10.14 -3.33
C PRO A 139 10.42 -8.62 -3.42
N MET A 140 9.25 -8.10 -3.03
CA MET A 140 9.10 -6.72 -2.58
C MET A 140 8.89 -6.70 -1.07
N LEU A 141 9.87 -6.18 -0.34
CA LEU A 141 9.86 -6.07 1.11
C LEU A 141 9.46 -4.66 1.55
N SER A 142 8.29 -4.55 2.13
CA SER A 142 7.84 -3.34 2.84
C SER A 142 8.25 -3.39 4.30
N ALA A 143 8.91 -2.35 4.77
CA ALA A 143 9.33 -2.26 6.16
C ALA A 143 9.27 -0.82 6.69
N ASN A 144 8.91 -0.66 7.96
CA ASN A 144 8.84 0.64 8.62
C ASN A 144 9.56 0.64 9.98
N PRO A 145 10.03 1.81 10.45
CA PRO A 145 10.85 1.90 11.66
C PRO A 145 10.04 2.11 12.95
N TYR A 146 8.73 2.32 12.87
CA TYR A 146 7.95 2.88 13.99
C TYR A 146 7.90 1.98 15.22
N TYR A 147 7.79 0.66 15.01
CA TYR A 147 7.71 -0.33 16.09
C TYR A 147 9.09 -0.83 16.56
N PHE A 148 10.17 -0.19 16.12
CA PHE A 148 11.53 -0.63 16.44
C PHE A 148 12.14 0.21 17.57
N ASP A 149 12.08 -0.32 18.78
CA ASP A 149 12.49 0.40 19.99
C ASP A 149 14.01 0.68 20.07
N GLN A 150 14.84 -0.11 19.39
CA GLN A 150 16.30 0.13 19.39
C GLN A 150 16.67 1.42 18.66
N CYS A 151 15.74 1.96 17.88
CA CYS A 151 15.87 3.24 17.20
C CYS A 151 15.07 4.36 17.87
N ARG A 152 14.73 4.26 19.16
CA ARG A 152 14.03 5.34 19.88
C ARG A 152 15.00 6.12 20.76
N TRP A 153 14.96 7.45 20.62
CA TRP A 153 15.67 8.38 21.49
C TRP A 153 14.73 9.47 21.96
N GLU A 154 14.82 9.79 23.25
CA GLU A 154 13.97 10.80 23.91
C GLU A 154 13.97 12.13 23.15
N ASP A 155 12.80 12.75 23.09
CA ASP A 155 12.47 14.05 22.48
C ASP A 155 12.73 14.22 20.96
N ARG A 156 13.10 13.15 20.24
CA ARG A 156 13.32 13.19 18.78
C ARG A 156 12.33 12.33 18.00
N SER A 157 12.06 12.72 16.76
CA SER A 157 11.28 11.89 15.83
C SER A 157 12.12 10.71 15.34
N ILE A 158 11.46 9.62 14.92
CA ILE A 158 12.15 8.41 14.43
C ILE A 158 13.05 8.69 13.22
N TYR A 159 12.64 9.61 12.33
CA TYR A 159 13.44 9.94 11.15
C TYR A 159 14.66 10.81 11.50
N GLN A 160 14.56 11.71 12.48
CA GLN A 160 15.74 12.43 13.00
C GLN A 160 16.76 11.48 13.61
N VAL A 161 16.29 10.51 14.38
CA VAL A 161 17.15 9.49 14.97
C VAL A 161 17.94 8.74 13.89
N ILE A 162 17.24 8.30 12.84
CA ILE A 162 17.86 7.56 11.74
C ILE A 162 18.90 8.44 11.05
N SER A 163 18.56 9.68 10.69
CA SER A 163 19.46 10.58 9.95
C SER A 163 20.68 11.03 10.76
N GLU A 164 20.59 11.06 12.09
CA GLU A 164 21.71 11.36 12.98
C GLU A 164 22.63 10.15 13.28
N GLY A 165 22.41 9.03 12.60
CA GLY A 165 23.27 7.85 12.66
C GLY A 165 23.10 6.99 13.90
N LYS A 166 22.02 7.18 14.65
CA LYS A 166 21.79 6.42 15.90
C LYS A 166 21.40 4.96 15.64
N CYS A 167 20.93 4.66 14.44
CA CYS A 167 20.54 3.32 13.99
C CYS A 167 21.63 2.58 13.21
N ASP A 168 22.84 3.15 13.05
CA ASP A 168 23.80 2.70 12.04
C ASP A 168 24.25 1.25 12.20
N THR A 169 24.56 0.82 13.42
CA THR A 169 24.95 -0.57 13.68
C THR A 169 23.88 -1.57 13.21
N PHE A 170 22.61 -1.22 13.41
CA PHE A 170 21.48 -2.01 12.95
C PHE A 170 21.38 -1.95 11.42
N LEU A 171 21.39 -0.76 10.82
CA LEU A 171 21.25 -0.58 9.36
C LEU A 171 22.40 -1.22 8.57
N GLN A 172 23.63 -1.19 9.09
CA GLN A 172 24.78 -1.92 8.54
C GLN A 172 24.55 -3.43 8.56
N SER A 173 23.95 -3.95 9.63
CA SER A 173 23.62 -5.38 9.73
C SER A 173 22.50 -5.77 8.75
N VAL A 174 21.50 -4.91 8.57
CA VAL A 174 20.47 -5.06 7.53
C VAL A 174 21.11 -5.10 6.14
N ALA A 175 21.97 -4.13 5.83
CA ALA A 175 22.68 -4.06 4.55
C ALA A 175 23.48 -5.34 4.27
N ARG A 176 24.24 -5.83 5.26
CA ARG A 176 24.97 -7.10 5.15
C ARG A 176 24.05 -8.29 4.89
N ASN A 177 22.88 -8.36 5.52
CA ASN A 177 21.91 -9.43 5.23
C ASN A 177 21.34 -9.34 3.81
N PHE A 178 21.02 -8.13 3.34
CA PHE A 178 20.57 -7.92 1.95
C PHE A 178 21.67 -8.28 0.94
N LYS A 179 22.94 -7.98 1.25
CA LYS A 179 24.09 -8.38 0.44
C LYS A 179 24.26 -9.90 0.39
N LEU A 180 24.13 -10.56 1.54
CA LEU A 180 24.20 -12.02 1.63
C LEU A 180 23.04 -12.73 0.92
N PHE A 181 21.86 -12.09 0.87
CA PHE A 181 20.76 -12.57 0.03
C PHE A 181 21.12 -12.51 -1.46
N GLY A 182 21.76 -11.42 -1.91
CA GLY A 182 22.48 -11.34 -3.19
C GLY A 182 21.64 -11.42 -4.47
N LYS A 183 20.30 -11.47 -4.35
CA LYS A 183 19.34 -11.45 -5.47
C LYS A 183 18.57 -10.12 -5.48
N PRO A 184 17.92 -9.73 -6.59
CA PRO A 184 17.10 -8.52 -6.64
C PRO A 184 16.06 -8.46 -5.52
N LEU A 185 16.02 -7.33 -4.82
CA LEU A 185 15.08 -7.06 -3.73
C LEU A 185 14.48 -5.68 -3.91
N TYR A 186 13.17 -5.59 -4.21
CA TYR A 186 12.47 -4.32 -4.07
C TYR A 186 12.33 -4.01 -2.58
N PHE A 187 12.92 -2.90 -2.13
CA PHE A 187 12.81 -2.46 -0.75
C PHE A 187 11.96 -1.18 -0.67
N ARG A 188 10.82 -1.28 0.01
CA ARG A 188 9.81 -0.23 0.13
C ARG A 188 9.81 0.30 1.56
N PHE A 189 10.72 1.21 1.83
CA PHE A 189 10.90 1.82 3.15
C PHE A 189 9.76 2.79 3.48
N ALA A 190 9.15 2.62 4.65
CA ALA A 190 8.14 3.53 5.20
C ALA A 190 7.06 3.91 4.17
N TRP A 191 6.38 2.90 3.64
CA TRP A 191 5.32 3.10 2.65
C TRP A 191 4.20 4.01 3.17
N GLU A 192 3.52 4.72 2.27
CA GLU A 192 2.42 5.63 2.60
C GLU A 192 2.76 6.71 3.63
N MET A 193 4.04 7.04 3.80
CA MET A 193 4.54 8.01 4.78
C MET A 193 3.82 9.36 4.71
N ASN A 194 3.23 9.72 3.57
CA ASN A 194 2.49 10.95 3.35
C ASN A 194 1.14 11.01 4.07
N LEU A 195 0.57 9.87 4.50
CA LEU A 195 -0.73 9.85 5.18
C LEU A 195 -0.64 10.41 6.61
N PRO A 196 -1.66 11.16 7.06
CA PRO A 196 -1.68 11.74 8.41
C PRO A 196 -1.86 10.70 9.52
N ASN A 197 -2.54 9.59 9.22
CA ASN A 197 -3.05 8.63 10.21
C ASN A 197 -2.35 7.26 10.17
N ILE A 198 -1.20 7.16 9.50
CA ILE A 198 -0.37 5.96 9.53
C ILE A 198 0.76 6.15 10.55
N GLU A 199 1.05 5.16 11.37
CA GLU A 199 1.88 5.33 12.58
C GLU A 199 3.31 5.80 12.27
N TRP A 200 3.90 5.31 11.18
CA TRP A 200 5.21 5.76 10.67
C TRP A 200 5.11 6.98 9.75
N GLY A 201 3.92 7.54 9.55
CA GLY A 201 3.70 8.72 8.72
C GLY A 201 4.40 9.95 9.28
N ILE A 202 4.69 10.92 8.40
CA ILE A 202 5.44 12.13 8.79
C ILE A 202 4.73 12.89 9.91
N LYS A 203 3.42 13.06 9.79
CA LYS A 203 2.61 13.76 10.79
C LYS A 203 2.50 12.97 12.10
N ALA A 204 2.23 11.66 12.03
CA ALA A 204 2.07 10.80 13.20
C ALA A 204 3.37 10.70 14.03
N THR A 205 4.51 10.63 13.35
CA THR A 205 5.84 10.60 13.99
C THR A 205 6.34 11.97 14.43
N LYS A 206 5.58 13.05 14.17
CA LYS A 206 5.98 14.45 14.41
C LYS A 206 7.31 14.81 13.74
N SER A 207 7.60 14.18 12.60
CA SER A 207 8.78 14.47 11.80
C SER A 207 8.49 15.60 10.82
N SER A 208 9.53 16.25 10.35
CA SER A 208 9.45 17.09 9.15
C SER A 208 9.67 16.25 7.88
N PRO A 209 9.21 16.72 6.70
CA PRO A 209 9.58 16.11 5.42
C PRO A 209 11.11 16.06 5.21
N GLU A 210 11.83 17.06 5.72
CA GLU A 210 13.29 17.13 5.64
C GLU A 210 13.97 16.04 6.49
N ASP A 211 13.44 15.74 7.69
CA ASP A 211 13.94 14.63 8.52
C ASP A 211 13.76 13.29 7.80
N PHE A 212 12.63 13.10 7.13
CA PHE A 212 12.35 11.88 6.35
C PHE A 212 13.30 11.73 5.17
N ILE A 213 13.52 12.79 4.39
CA ILE A 213 14.47 12.78 3.27
C ILE A 213 15.88 12.45 3.79
N ALA A 214 16.31 13.07 4.90
CA ALA A 214 17.60 12.80 5.50
C ALA A 214 17.73 11.34 5.97
N ALA A 215 16.69 10.79 6.61
CA ALA A 215 16.66 9.40 7.06
C ALA A 215 16.73 8.40 5.89
N TRP A 216 15.96 8.65 4.83
CA TRP A 216 15.98 7.85 3.61
C TRP A 216 17.37 7.80 3.00
N ARG A 217 17.96 8.98 2.76
CA ARG A 217 19.29 9.10 2.16
C ARG A 217 20.35 8.41 3.02
N HIS A 218 20.29 8.60 4.33
CA HIS A 218 21.22 7.97 5.27
C HIS A 218 21.15 6.43 5.23
N PHE A 219 19.94 5.86 5.22
CA PHE A 219 19.78 4.41 5.11
C PHE A 219 20.29 3.90 3.75
N HIS A 220 19.92 4.57 2.66
CA HIS A 220 20.43 4.23 1.33
C HIS A 220 21.96 4.23 1.27
N ASP A 221 22.59 5.29 1.80
CA ASP A 221 24.03 5.43 1.78
C ASP A 221 24.73 4.36 2.62
N ILE A 222 24.16 3.94 3.76
CA ILE A 222 24.68 2.79 4.53
C ILE A 222 24.62 1.50 3.69
N VAL A 223 23.50 1.22 3.05
CA VAL A 223 23.33 0.01 2.22
C VAL A 223 24.34 -0.01 1.09
N LYS A 224 24.52 1.12 0.40
CA LYS A 224 25.51 1.30 -0.67
C LYS A 224 26.95 1.18 -0.16
N ASN A 225 27.28 1.78 0.99
CA ASN A 225 28.63 1.75 1.56
C ASN A 225 29.06 0.36 2.06
N GLU A 226 28.11 -0.49 2.45
CA GLU A 226 28.36 -1.92 2.75
C GLU A 226 28.54 -2.75 1.46
N GLY A 227 28.43 -2.13 0.28
CA GLY A 227 28.58 -2.77 -1.04
C GLY A 227 27.41 -3.68 -1.37
N THR A 228 26.19 -3.22 -1.08
CA THR A 228 24.95 -3.95 -1.31
C THR A 228 24.23 -3.38 -2.53
N ASP A 229 24.50 -3.93 -3.70
CA ASP A 229 24.01 -3.39 -4.99
C ASP A 229 22.72 -4.08 -5.49
N ASN A 230 22.21 -5.08 -4.77
CA ASN A 230 21.04 -5.87 -5.17
C ASN A 230 19.70 -5.31 -4.65
N VAL A 231 19.73 -4.20 -3.92
CA VAL A 231 18.54 -3.53 -3.37
C VAL A 231 18.02 -2.50 -4.36
N ILE A 232 16.73 -2.59 -4.67
CA ILE A 232 16.01 -1.69 -5.57
C ILE A 232 15.07 -0.83 -4.71
N TRP A 233 15.34 0.47 -4.62
CA TRP A 233 14.64 1.39 -3.73
C TRP A 233 13.31 1.87 -4.31
N VAL A 234 12.20 1.59 -3.62
CA VAL A 234 10.83 1.93 -4.05
C VAL A 234 10.25 3.04 -3.19
N PHE A 235 10.17 4.26 -3.71
CA PHE A 235 9.51 5.39 -3.04
C PHE A 235 7.99 5.32 -3.25
N SER A 236 7.23 4.90 -2.23
CA SER A 236 5.81 4.55 -2.40
C SER A 236 4.88 5.29 -1.43
N PRO A 237 4.42 6.51 -1.76
CA PRO A 237 3.34 7.17 -1.03
C PRO A 237 1.96 6.53 -1.33
N ASN A 238 0.92 6.98 -0.62
CA ASN A 238 -0.49 6.76 -0.99
C ASN A 238 -1.01 7.90 -1.89
N SER A 239 -2.17 7.73 -2.53
CA SER A 239 -2.92 8.84 -3.17
C SER A 239 -3.02 10.10 -2.30
N GLU A 240 -2.77 11.26 -2.90
CA GLU A 240 -2.78 12.56 -2.19
C GLU A 240 -4.19 12.94 -1.74
N THR A 241 -4.28 13.42 -0.51
CA THR A 241 -5.45 14.11 0.05
C THR A 241 -5.04 15.49 0.56
N ASN A 242 -6.01 16.35 0.88
CA ASN A 242 -5.72 17.66 1.48
C ASN A 242 -4.94 17.58 2.81
N GLU A 243 -4.98 16.42 3.47
CA GLU A 243 -4.26 16.18 4.72
C GLU A 243 -2.94 15.44 4.52
N SER A 244 -2.65 14.96 3.31
CA SER A 244 -1.38 14.29 3.04
C SER A 244 -0.23 15.28 2.90
N VAL A 245 0.99 14.82 3.17
CA VAL A 245 2.20 15.58 2.81
C VAL A 245 2.45 15.41 1.31
N PRO A 246 2.65 16.50 0.53
CA PRO A 246 2.86 16.38 -0.91
C PRO A 246 4.07 15.53 -1.28
N TYR A 247 3.98 14.77 -2.37
CA TYR A 247 5.04 13.84 -2.79
C TYR A 247 6.40 14.52 -2.99
N ASN A 248 6.41 15.71 -3.60
CA ASN A 248 7.63 16.47 -3.87
C ASN A 248 8.34 16.98 -2.61
N ARG A 249 7.64 17.04 -1.47
CA ARG A 249 8.23 17.37 -0.16
C ARG A 249 8.92 16.17 0.48
N LEU A 250 8.65 14.95 0.01
CA LEU A 250 9.16 13.70 0.56
C LEU A 250 10.13 12.97 -0.36
N TYR A 251 10.16 13.33 -1.63
CA TYR A 251 11.01 12.68 -2.62
C TYR A 251 12.50 12.92 -2.30
N PRO A 252 13.29 11.86 -2.06
CA PRO A 252 14.68 12.00 -1.64
C PRO A 252 15.65 12.29 -2.80
N GLY A 253 15.17 12.28 -4.05
CA GLY A 253 15.96 12.56 -5.26
C GLY A 253 16.25 11.31 -6.09
N ASP A 254 16.54 11.53 -7.39
CA ASP A 254 16.72 10.46 -8.38
C ASP A 254 17.85 9.48 -8.06
N ASP A 255 18.89 9.92 -7.35
CA ASP A 255 20.04 9.08 -6.96
C ASP A 255 19.72 8.10 -5.81
N TYR A 256 18.57 8.26 -5.16
CA TYR A 256 18.15 7.52 -3.97
C TYR A 256 16.90 6.66 -4.19
N VAL A 257 16.35 6.67 -5.40
CA VAL A 257 15.11 5.98 -5.77
C VAL A 257 15.29 5.30 -7.10
N ASP A 258 15.03 4.00 -7.15
CA ASP A 258 15.04 3.24 -8.41
C ASP A 258 13.65 3.21 -9.06
N TRP A 259 12.60 3.14 -8.24
CA TRP A 259 11.21 3.05 -8.68
C TRP A 259 10.31 4.04 -7.94
N LEU A 260 9.45 4.72 -8.69
CA LEU A 260 8.31 5.41 -8.10
C LEU A 260 7.23 4.36 -7.82
N GLY A 261 6.79 4.26 -6.58
CA GLY A 261 5.70 3.41 -6.13
C GLY A 261 4.45 4.22 -5.82
N ILE A 262 3.30 3.56 -5.71
CA ILE A 262 2.09 4.15 -5.12
C ILE A 262 1.08 3.10 -4.67
N ASP A 263 0.39 3.40 -3.58
CA ASP A 263 -0.70 2.58 -3.04
C ASP A 263 -2.04 3.25 -3.36
N VAL A 264 -2.99 2.50 -3.94
CA VAL A 264 -4.27 3.03 -4.44
C VAL A 264 -5.41 2.05 -4.16
N TYR A 265 -6.43 2.50 -3.41
CA TYR A 265 -7.55 1.65 -3.02
C TYR A 265 -8.90 2.28 -3.33
N ASN A 266 -9.80 1.53 -3.98
CA ASN A 266 -11.21 1.89 -4.07
C ASN A 266 -11.97 1.28 -2.88
N TRP A 267 -12.16 2.08 -1.84
CA TRP A 267 -12.89 1.70 -0.62
C TRP A 267 -14.41 1.54 -0.80
N GLY A 268 -14.96 1.93 -1.95
CA GLY A 268 -16.39 1.79 -2.21
C GLY A 268 -17.23 2.47 -1.14
N THR A 269 -18.34 1.85 -0.74
CA THR A 269 -19.20 2.33 0.36
C THR A 269 -18.91 1.66 1.70
N THR A 270 -17.68 1.15 1.91
CA THR A 270 -17.33 0.42 3.15
C THR A 270 -17.10 1.35 4.35
N GLN A 271 -16.74 2.61 4.10
CA GLN A 271 -16.45 3.61 5.12
C GLN A 271 -17.43 4.79 5.02
N SER A 272 -17.66 5.46 6.15
CA SER A 272 -18.49 6.68 6.20
C SER A 272 -17.93 7.85 5.38
N TRP A 273 -16.62 7.84 5.13
CA TRP A 273 -15.89 8.85 4.36
C TRP A 273 -15.62 8.44 2.90
N SER A 274 -15.96 7.20 2.50
CA SER A 274 -15.66 6.68 1.17
C SER A 274 -16.89 6.59 0.26
N SER A 275 -16.65 6.58 -1.04
CA SER A 275 -17.64 6.24 -2.06
C SER A 275 -16.97 5.45 -3.18
N TRP A 276 -17.77 4.79 -4.02
CA TRP A 276 -17.26 4.05 -5.16
C TRP A 276 -16.57 4.96 -6.18
N GLN A 277 -15.34 4.59 -6.57
CA GLN A 277 -14.57 5.32 -7.58
C GLN A 277 -13.91 4.37 -8.59
N ASN A 278 -13.99 4.74 -9.87
CA ASN A 278 -13.22 4.07 -10.92
C ASN A 278 -11.73 4.42 -10.76
N PHE A 279 -10.85 3.47 -11.10
CA PHE A 279 -9.40 3.61 -10.89
C PHE A 279 -8.82 4.87 -11.53
N ILE A 280 -9.22 5.22 -12.75
CA ILE A 280 -8.76 6.44 -13.41
C ILE A 280 -8.96 7.71 -12.58
N TYR A 281 -10.06 7.83 -11.84
CA TYR A 281 -10.31 9.02 -11.01
C TYR A 281 -9.48 9.01 -9.73
N LEU A 282 -9.25 7.83 -9.14
CA LEU A 282 -8.39 7.66 -7.97
C LEU A 282 -6.92 7.94 -8.28
N PHE A 283 -6.47 7.61 -9.50
CA PHE A 283 -5.05 7.50 -9.79
C PHE A 283 -4.49 8.61 -10.68
N SER A 284 -5.27 9.21 -11.59
CA SER A 284 -4.71 10.10 -12.63
C SER A 284 -3.95 11.30 -12.07
N SER A 285 -4.42 11.92 -10.99
CA SER A 285 -3.72 13.05 -10.37
C SER A 285 -2.37 12.62 -9.80
N SER A 286 -2.36 11.54 -9.01
CA SER A 286 -1.15 11.02 -8.41
C SER A 286 -0.14 10.54 -9.45
N TYR A 287 -0.60 9.88 -10.51
CA TYR A 287 0.24 9.50 -11.65
C TYR A 287 0.95 10.74 -12.22
N ASN A 288 0.21 11.80 -12.54
CA ASN A 288 0.78 13.01 -13.12
C ASN A 288 1.80 13.68 -12.18
N HIS A 289 1.53 13.74 -10.88
CA HIS A 289 2.46 14.30 -9.91
C HIS A 289 3.74 13.47 -9.78
N LEU A 290 3.65 12.13 -9.74
CA LEU A 290 4.82 11.25 -9.68
C LEU A 290 5.67 11.36 -10.96
N VAL A 291 5.02 11.35 -12.13
CA VAL A 291 5.67 11.59 -13.42
C VAL A 291 6.41 12.94 -13.45
N GLN A 292 5.82 13.99 -12.87
CA GLN A 292 6.44 15.31 -12.80
C GLN A 292 7.64 15.35 -11.85
N ILE A 293 7.61 14.56 -10.77
CA ILE A 293 8.72 14.47 -9.81
C ILE A 293 9.94 13.83 -10.44
N SER A 294 9.77 12.71 -11.14
CA SER A 294 10.87 12.05 -11.83
C SER A 294 10.39 11.34 -13.11
N PRO A 295 10.45 12.01 -14.28
CA PRO A 295 9.80 11.55 -15.50
C PRO A 295 10.45 10.31 -16.15
N ASN A 296 11.68 9.99 -15.74
CA ASN A 296 12.47 8.89 -16.31
C ASN A 296 12.43 7.61 -15.47
N LYS A 297 11.89 7.66 -14.25
CA LYS A 297 11.83 6.50 -13.36
C LYS A 297 10.63 5.61 -13.73
N PRO A 298 10.78 4.28 -13.69
CA PRO A 298 9.64 3.38 -13.84
C PRO A 298 8.67 3.55 -12.66
N LEU A 299 7.38 3.39 -12.94
CA LEU A 299 6.33 3.46 -11.93
C LEU A 299 5.78 2.06 -11.61
N MET A 300 5.62 1.77 -10.34
CA MET A 300 4.95 0.59 -9.79
C MET A 300 3.68 1.05 -9.08
N ILE A 301 2.55 0.41 -9.38
CA ILE A 301 1.43 0.43 -8.44
C ILE A 301 1.78 -0.62 -7.38
N SER A 302 2.31 -0.18 -6.25
CA SER A 302 2.89 -1.04 -5.20
C SER A 302 1.82 -1.75 -4.39
N GLU A 303 0.63 -1.17 -4.32
CA GLU A 303 -0.56 -1.82 -3.79
C GLU A 303 -1.80 -1.31 -4.52
N VAL A 304 -2.68 -2.23 -4.94
CA VAL A 304 -3.99 -1.85 -5.48
C VAL A 304 -5.06 -2.90 -5.21
N ASN A 305 -6.25 -2.44 -4.85
CA ASN A 305 -7.46 -3.23 -4.97
C ASN A 305 -8.74 -2.37 -4.90
N THR A 306 -9.88 -3.03 -5.13
CA THR A 306 -11.22 -2.49 -4.95
C THR A 306 -12.05 -3.44 -4.09
N THR A 307 -12.96 -2.91 -3.29
CA THR A 307 -14.05 -3.69 -2.70
C THR A 307 -15.10 -4.05 -3.76
N ASP A 308 -16.08 -4.89 -3.42
CA ASP A 308 -17.30 -5.12 -4.20
C ASP A 308 -18.50 -4.28 -3.70
N GLN A 309 -18.32 -3.48 -2.65
CA GLN A 309 -19.38 -2.65 -2.08
C GLN A 309 -19.47 -1.29 -2.77
N GLY A 310 -20.66 -0.95 -3.28
CA GLY A 310 -20.95 0.36 -3.89
C GLY A 310 -20.76 0.44 -5.40
N GLY A 311 -20.38 -0.66 -6.05
CA GLY A 311 -20.27 -0.74 -7.52
C GLY A 311 -19.84 -2.12 -8.01
N ASN A 312 -19.33 -2.20 -9.23
CA ASN A 312 -19.02 -3.46 -9.90
C ASN A 312 -17.51 -3.75 -9.93
N LYS A 313 -17.05 -4.64 -9.07
CA LYS A 313 -15.64 -5.06 -8.99
C LYS A 313 -15.12 -5.73 -10.26
N ALA A 314 -15.95 -6.53 -10.94
CA ALA A 314 -15.56 -7.18 -12.19
C ALA A 314 -15.32 -6.15 -13.31
N GLU A 315 -16.22 -5.18 -13.44
CA GLU A 315 -16.05 -4.07 -14.38
C GLU A 315 -14.83 -3.21 -14.03
N TRP A 316 -14.59 -2.97 -12.74
CA TRP A 316 -13.42 -2.23 -12.26
C TRP A 316 -12.11 -2.93 -12.65
N TYR A 317 -11.99 -4.25 -12.46
CA TYR A 317 -10.82 -5.00 -12.93
C TYR A 317 -10.68 -4.99 -14.45
N SER A 318 -11.79 -5.15 -15.18
CA SER A 318 -11.76 -5.10 -16.64
C SER A 318 -11.23 -3.75 -17.13
N ASN A 319 -11.72 -2.64 -16.56
CA ASN A 319 -11.24 -1.31 -16.92
C ASN A 319 -9.77 -1.10 -16.54
N LEU A 320 -9.38 -1.46 -15.31
CA LEU A 320 -8.01 -1.35 -14.83
C LEU A 320 -7.02 -2.08 -15.75
N LEU A 321 -7.28 -3.37 -15.99
CA LEU A 321 -6.33 -4.28 -16.62
C LEU A 321 -6.37 -4.24 -18.15
N ASN A 322 -7.55 -4.08 -18.76
CA ASN A 322 -7.67 -4.10 -20.22
C ASN A 322 -7.46 -2.72 -20.85
N THR A 323 -7.67 -1.63 -20.10
CA THR A 323 -7.72 -0.28 -20.68
C THR A 323 -6.76 0.69 -20.00
N GLU A 324 -6.87 0.84 -18.68
CA GLU A 324 -6.29 1.99 -17.99
C GLU A 324 -4.77 1.84 -17.81
N ILE A 325 -4.31 0.74 -17.20
CA ILE A 325 -2.87 0.49 -17.05
C ILE A 325 -2.16 0.45 -18.42
N PRO A 326 -2.61 -0.34 -19.42
CA PRO A 326 -1.85 -0.51 -20.66
C PRO A 326 -1.77 0.76 -21.51
N TYR A 327 -2.86 1.55 -21.58
CA TYR A 327 -2.99 2.63 -22.57
C TYR A 327 -2.99 4.04 -21.98
N LYS A 328 -3.35 4.24 -20.71
CA LYS A 328 -3.46 5.58 -20.11
C LYS A 328 -2.26 5.95 -19.23
N PHE A 329 -1.53 4.95 -18.73
CA PHE A 329 -0.45 5.15 -17.76
C PHE A 329 0.88 4.54 -18.24
N PRO A 330 1.54 5.09 -19.29
CA PRO A 330 2.69 4.49 -19.97
C PRO A 330 3.97 4.29 -19.14
N GLN A 331 4.09 4.95 -17.97
CA GLN A 331 5.23 4.76 -17.06
C GLN A 331 5.08 3.56 -16.12
N ILE A 332 3.87 2.97 -16.01
CA ILE A 332 3.68 1.76 -15.21
C ILE A 332 4.49 0.60 -15.79
N LYS A 333 5.34 -0.02 -14.99
CA LYS A 333 6.07 -1.24 -15.35
C LYS A 333 5.78 -2.39 -14.40
N ALA A 334 5.06 -2.13 -13.30
CA ALA A 334 4.58 -3.17 -12.39
C ALA A 334 3.25 -2.78 -11.72
N VAL A 335 2.42 -3.77 -11.43
CA VAL A 335 1.19 -3.63 -10.62
C VAL A 335 1.12 -4.78 -9.61
N VAL A 336 0.98 -4.45 -8.33
CA VAL A 336 0.97 -5.39 -7.22
C VAL A 336 -0.38 -5.31 -6.52
N PHE A 337 -1.11 -6.42 -6.50
CA PHE A 337 -2.43 -6.49 -5.88
C PHE A 337 -2.36 -6.83 -4.40
N TYR A 338 -3.25 -6.25 -3.60
CA TYR A 338 -3.37 -6.55 -2.17
C TYR A 338 -4.59 -7.45 -1.93
N ASN A 339 -4.40 -8.72 -1.58
CA ASN A 339 -5.46 -9.74 -1.57
C ASN A 339 -5.76 -10.28 -0.15
N GLU A 340 -6.60 -9.58 0.63
CA GLU A 340 -7.06 -10.04 1.96
C GLU A 340 -8.49 -9.64 2.27
N ASN A 341 -9.15 -10.49 3.05
CA ASN A 341 -10.38 -10.14 3.72
C ASN A 341 -10.09 -9.38 5.03
N ARG A 342 -10.18 -8.05 4.99
CA ARG A 342 -10.01 -7.18 6.15
C ARG A 342 -11.32 -6.83 6.85
N THR A 343 -12.41 -7.56 6.62
CA THR A 343 -13.75 -7.22 7.15
C THR A 343 -13.73 -7.05 8.67
N LEU A 344 -13.00 -7.91 9.39
CA LEU A 344 -12.92 -7.85 10.85
C LEU A 344 -12.07 -6.69 11.39
N LYS A 345 -11.12 -6.17 10.61
CA LYS A 345 -10.20 -5.11 11.03
C LYS A 345 -10.67 -3.72 10.58
N GLU A 346 -11.18 -3.66 9.35
CA GLU A 346 -11.42 -2.40 8.63
C GLU A 346 -12.78 -2.38 7.91
N ASN A 347 -13.65 -3.36 8.11
CA ASN A 347 -14.97 -3.43 7.46
C ASN A 347 -14.89 -3.42 5.90
N VAL A 348 -13.83 -3.99 5.33
CA VAL A 348 -13.64 -4.10 3.88
C VAL A 348 -13.07 -5.46 3.48
N ASN A 349 -13.53 -5.99 2.36
CA ASN A 349 -13.00 -7.22 1.76
C ASN A 349 -12.31 -6.88 0.43
N TRP A 350 -11.01 -7.18 0.33
CA TRP A 350 -10.19 -6.92 -0.86
C TRP A 350 -9.99 -8.15 -1.74
N LEU A 351 -10.43 -9.34 -1.29
CA LEU A 351 -10.20 -10.59 -2.01
C LEU A 351 -10.56 -10.49 -3.51
N ILE A 352 -9.68 -10.99 -4.39
CA ILE A 352 -9.94 -10.97 -5.85
C ILE A 352 -11.14 -11.85 -6.23
N ASP A 353 -11.41 -12.87 -5.41
CA ASP A 353 -12.38 -13.95 -5.62
C ASP A 353 -13.63 -13.83 -4.72
N ILE A 354 -13.99 -12.60 -4.29
CA ILE A 354 -15.24 -12.36 -3.54
C ILE A 354 -16.46 -12.95 -4.24
N ASN A 355 -16.47 -12.91 -5.58
CA ASN A 355 -17.44 -13.62 -6.40
C ASN A 355 -16.82 -14.11 -7.72
N PRO A 356 -17.46 -15.06 -8.42
CA PRO A 356 -16.93 -15.60 -9.68
C PRO A 356 -16.67 -14.54 -10.76
N ALA A 357 -17.51 -13.51 -10.87
CA ALA A 357 -17.36 -12.48 -11.89
C ALA A 357 -16.11 -11.61 -11.66
N SER A 358 -15.76 -11.29 -10.40
CA SER A 358 -14.53 -10.55 -10.11
C SER A 358 -13.29 -11.37 -10.41
N LEU A 359 -13.30 -12.66 -10.04
CA LEU A 359 -12.21 -13.58 -10.36
C LEU A 359 -12.02 -13.73 -11.87
N ASP A 360 -13.10 -13.96 -12.61
CA ASP A 360 -13.06 -14.12 -14.07
C ASP A 360 -12.54 -12.86 -14.76
N ALA A 361 -13.01 -11.67 -14.35
CA ALA A 361 -12.52 -10.41 -14.90
C ALA A 361 -11.03 -10.18 -14.59
N PHE A 362 -10.58 -10.53 -13.39
CA PHE A 362 -9.17 -10.46 -13.02
C PHE A 362 -8.32 -11.39 -13.90
N LYS A 363 -8.73 -12.67 -14.03
CA LYS A 363 -8.07 -13.68 -14.87
C LYS A 363 -7.97 -13.26 -16.33
N GLN A 364 -9.08 -12.76 -16.90
CA GLN A 364 -9.10 -12.26 -18.27
C GLN A 364 -8.21 -11.03 -18.44
N GLY A 365 -8.19 -10.12 -17.46
CA GLY A 365 -7.35 -8.93 -17.51
C GLY A 365 -5.86 -9.27 -17.54
N ILE A 366 -5.39 -10.14 -16.63
CA ILE A 366 -3.97 -10.50 -16.52
C ILE A 366 -3.49 -11.47 -17.60
N SER A 367 -4.39 -12.10 -18.36
CA SER A 367 -4.01 -12.99 -19.46
C SER A 367 -3.55 -12.24 -20.72
N ASN A 368 -3.83 -10.94 -20.82
CA ASN A 368 -3.32 -10.10 -21.90
C ASN A 368 -1.79 -10.10 -21.95
N GLY A 369 -1.23 -10.04 -23.16
CA GLY A 369 0.22 -10.13 -23.42
C GLY A 369 1.07 -9.00 -22.80
N PHE A 370 0.45 -7.93 -22.31
CA PHE A 370 1.15 -6.88 -21.56
C PHE A 370 1.64 -7.36 -20.19
N TYR A 371 0.95 -8.32 -19.57
CA TYR A 371 1.19 -8.72 -18.17
C TYR A 371 2.14 -9.91 -18.07
N THR A 372 3.28 -9.71 -17.42
CA THR A 372 4.37 -10.68 -17.36
C THR A 372 4.56 -11.26 -15.95
N SER A 373 4.97 -12.53 -15.90
CA SER A 373 5.33 -13.26 -14.68
C SER A 373 6.84 -13.21 -14.37
N SER A 374 7.55 -12.31 -15.05
CA SER A 374 8.97 -11.99 -14.83
C SER A 374 9.19 -10.52 -15.22
N LEU A 375 10.26 -9.93 -14.71
CA LEU A 375 10.66 -8.55 -14.99
C LEU A 375 11.37 -8.40 -16.33
#